data_AF-A0A1L1SUA8-F1
#
_entry.id   AF-A0A1L1SUA8-F1
#
_cell.length_a   1.000
_cell.length_b   1.000
_cell.length_c   1.000
_cell.angle_alpha   90.00
_cell.angle_beta   90.00
_cell.angle_gamma   90.00
#
_symmetry.space_group_name_H-M   'P 1'
#
loop_
_entity.id
_entity.type
_entity.pdbx_description
1 polymer ?
#
loop_
_entity_poly.entity_id
_entity_poly.type
_entity_poly.pdbx_seq_one_letter_code
_entity_poly.pdbx_strand_id
1 'polypeptide(L)' 'MDARTHRRAAGTPRALAERAGRRCCLGWDFSTQQVKVVAVDAELNVFYEDSVHFDRDLPEFGLWT' A
#
# COMPACT_ATOMS: atom_id res chain seq x y z
N MET A 1 -22.37 -49.73 2.47
CA MET A 1 -22.53 -48.92 1.25
C MET A 1 -22.18 -47.48 1.63
N ASP A 2 -20.98 -47.04 1.24
CA ASP A 2 -20.31 -45.77 1.59
C ASP A 2 -21.05 -44.49 1.18
N ALA A 3 -20.83 -43.39 1.90
CA ALA A 3 -20.22 -42.18 1.33
C ALA A 3 -19.95 -41.08 2.39
N ARG A 4 -18.66 -40.79 2.56
CA ARG A 4 -18.10 -39.55 3.15
C ARG A 4 -18.65 -38.32 2.45
N THR A 5 -18.96 -37.26 3.20
CA THR A 5 -19.11 -35.84 2.75
C THR A 5 -19.56 -35.02 3.96
N HIS A 6 -18.94 -33.94 4.44
CA HIS A 6 -17.71 -33.23 4.16
C HIS A 6 -17.28 -32.63 5.52
N ARG A 7 -16.09 -32.97 6.04
CA ARG A 7 -15.43 -32.06 7.00
C ARG A 7 -15.21 -30.76 6.23
N ARG A 8 -15.85 -29.67 6.65
CA ARG A 8 -15.39 -28.33 6.26
C ARG A 8 -13.94 -28.22 6.74
N ALA A 9 -13.00 -28.30 5.80
CA ALA A 9 -11.64 -27.88 6.05
C ALA A 9 -11.73 -26.40 6.41
N ALA A 10 -11.57 -26.08 7.69
CA ALA A 10 -11.21 -24.75 8.12
C ALA A 10 -9.86 -24.46 7.46
N GLY A 11 -9.89 -23.78 6.31
CA GLY A 11 -8.70 -23.27 5.67
C GLY A 11 -7.94 -22.46 6.72
N THR A 12 -6.71 -22.90 7.02
CA THR A 12 -5.86 -22.28 8.02
C THR A 12 -5.76 -20.78 7.72
N PRO A 13 -6.05 -19.87 8.67
CA PRO A 13 -6.01 -18.42 8.43
C PRO A 13 -4.66 -17.92 7.89
N ARG A 14 -3.61 -18.72 8.11
CA ARG A 14 -2.25 -18.50 7.62
C ARG A 14 -2.14 -18.54 6.09
N ALA A 15 -2.93 -19.37 5.39
CA ALA A 15 -2.86 -19.49 3.93
C ALA A 15 -3.53 -18.31 3.18
N LEU A 16 -4.48 -17.62 3.81
CA LEU A 16 -5.05 -16.37 3.27
C LEU A 16 -4.11 -15.17 3.53
N ALA A 17 -3.37 -15.20 4.63
CA ALA A 17 -2.43 -14.13 5.00
C ALA A 17 -1.21 -14.07 4.06
N GLU A 18 -0.77 -15.20 3.50
CA GLU A 18 0.42 -15.27 2.63
C GLU A 18 0.20 -14.73 1.20
N ARG A 19 -1.05 -14.43 0.81
CA ARG A 19 -1.37 -13.72 -0.45
C ARG A 19 -1.60 -12.22 -0.26
N ALA A 20 -1.62 -11.74 0.98
CA ALA A 20 -1.75 -10.32 1.26
C ALA A 20 -0.34 -9.71 1.28
N GLY A 21 -0.03 -8.82 0.33
CA GLY A 21 1.17 -7.98 0.42
C GLY A 21 1.27 -7.32 1.80
N ARG A 22 2.50 -6.95 2.23
CA ARG A 22 2.74 -6.31 3.53
C ARG A 22 1.68 -5.24 3.79
N ARG A 23 0.84 -5.46 4.81
CA ARG A 23 -0.15 -4.47 5.24
C ARG A 23 0.61 -3.23 5.71
N CYS A 24 0.27 -2.08 5.17
CA CYS A 24 0.89 -0.81 5.51
C CYS A 24 -0.15 0.31 5.51
N CYS A 25 0.18 1.39 6.20
CA CYS A 25 -0.56 2.65 6.14
C CYS A 25 0.21 3.61 5.22
N LEU A 26 -0.52 4.44 4.48
CA LEU A 26 0.05 5.52 3.68
C LEU A 26 -0.08 6.84 4.42
N GLY A 27 1.05 7.50 4.66
CA GLY A 27 1.10 8.89 5.11
C GLY A 27 1.25 9.80 3.90
N TRP A 28 0.30 10.71 3.71
CA TRP A 28 0.34 11.71 2.64
C TRP A 28 0.61 13.09 3.23
N ASP A 29 1.50 13.84 2.59
CA ASP A 29 1.77 15.24 2.89
C ASP A 29 1.51 16.09 1.65
N PHE A 30 0.50 16.96 1.75
CA PHE A 30 0.12 17.92 0.71
C PHE A 30 0.75 19.26 1.05
N SER A 31 2.01 19.42 0.67
CA SER A 31 2.78 20.64 0.90
C SER A 31 2.59 21.65 -0.23
N THR A 32 3.24 22.81 -0.11
CA THR A 32 3.14 23.89 -1.11
C THR A 32 3.96 23.62 -2.37
N GLN A 33 5.06 22.87 -2.26
CA GLN A 33 6.01 22.65 -3.36
C GLN A 33 6.01 21.21 -3.90
N GLN A 34 5.40 20.29 -3.18
CA GLN A 34 5.42 18.87 -3.50
C GLN A 34 4.28 18.12 -2.81
N VAL A 35 3.91 16.99 -3.38
CA VAL A 35 3.17 15.94 -2.68
C VAL A 35 4.14 14.83 -2.33
N LYS A 36 4.09 14.37 -1.08
CA LYS A 36 4.90 13.25 -0.61
C LYS A 36 4.01 12.12 -0.14
N VAL A 37 4.52 10.90 -0.27
CA VAL A 37 3.93 9.69 0.30
C VAL A 37 4.98 8.88 1.04
N VAL A 38 4.59 8.30 2.17
CA VAL A 38 5.38 7.30 2.89
C VAL A 38 4.52 6.08 3.16
N ALA A 39 5.09 4.87 3.04
CA ALA A 39 4.45 3.64 3.49
C ALA A 39 5.07 3.18 4.80
N VAL A 40 4.23 2.98 5.80
CA VAL A 40 4.62 2.58 7.16
C VAL A 40 4.06 1.19 7.46
N ASP A 41 4.92 0.28 7.92
CA ASP A 41 4.50 -1.06 8.30
C ASP A 41 3.94 -1.14 9.74
N ALA A 42 3.54 -2.34 10.15
CA ALA A 42 2.96 -2.58 11.47
C ALA A 42 3.94 -2.37 12.63
N GLU A 43 5.24 -2.36 12.36
CA GLU A 43 6.30 -2.09 13.34
C GLU A 43 6.67 -0.60 13.38
N LEU A 44 5.87 0.24 12.71
CA LEU A 44 6.06 1.69 12.57
C LEU A 44 7.34 2.08 11.80
N ASN A 45 7.86 1.16 10.99
CA ASN A 45 9.00 1.45 10.12
C ASN A 45 8.53 2.02 8.80
N VAL A 46 9.20 3.07 8.33
CA VAL A 46 9.07 3.56 6.96
C VAL A 46 9.89 2.66 6.05
N PHE A 47 9.26 2.05 5.05
CA PHE A 47 9.94 1.17 4.10
C PHE A 47 9.79 1.60 2.64
N TYR A 48 8.99 2.63 2.38
CA TYR A 48 8.85 3.25 1.07
C TYR A 48 8.59 4.74 1.23
N GLU A 49 9.25 5.54 0.42
CA GLU A 49 9.05 6.99 0.34
C GLU A 49 9.10 7.40 -1.13
N ASP A 50 8.24 8.34 -1.51
CA ASP A 50 8.25 8.93 -2.83
C ASP A 50 7.66 10.35 -2.80
N SER A 51 7.97 11.14 -3.82
CA SER A 51 7.54 12.53 -3.92
C SER A 51 7.48 13.03 -5.35
N VAL A 52 6.48 13.86 -5.63
CA VAL A 52 6.37 14.63 -6.87
C VAL A 52 6.60 16.10 -6.54
N HIS A 53 7.66 16.69 -7.10
CA HIS A 53 8.00 18.10 -6.97
C HIS A 53 7.34 18.88 -8.10
N PHE A 54 6.50 19.87 -7.78
CA PHE A 54 5.66 20.52 -8.79
C PHE A 54 6.49 21.21 -9.88
N ASP A 55 7.47 22.02 -9.52
CA ASP A 55 8.24 22.79 -10.49
C ASP A 55 9.14 21.92 -11.39
N ARG A 56 9.62 20.78 -10.89
CA ARG A 56 10.57 19.91 -11.58
C ARG A 56 9.89 18.78 -12.35
N ASP A 57 8.93 18.12 -11.71
CA ASP A 57 8.32 16.90 -12.20
C ASP A 57 7.02 17.19 -12.97
N LEU A 58 6.43 18.39 -12.80
CA LEU A 58 5.21 18.86 -13.47
C LEU A 58 5.38 20.29 -14.04
N PRO A 59 6.48 20.60 -14.77
CA PRO A 59 6.79 21.95 -15.24
C PRO A 59 5.71 22.55 -16.15
N GLU A 60 4.95 21.70 -16.85
CA GLU A 60 3.87 22.10 -17.76
C GLU A 60 2.70 22.79 -17.07
N PHE A 61 2.55 22.62 -15.75
CA PHE A 61 1.50 23.27 -14.95
C PHE A 61 1.95 24.61 -14.35
N GLY A 62 3.25 24.94 -14.45
CA GLY A 62 3.83 26.19 -13.95
C GLY A 62 3.81 27.35 -14.94
N LEU A 63 3.50 27.10 -16.22
CA LEU A 63 3.56 28.09 -17.29
C LEU A 63 2.15 28.48 -17.76
N TRP A 64 1.64 29.58 -17.21
CA TRP A 64 0.46 30.29 -17.74
C TRP A 64 0.85 31.37 -18.77
N THR A 65 1.86 31.11 -19.60
CA THR A 65 2.35 32.03 -20.65
C THR A 65 2.28 31.39 -22.02
#